data_AF-A0A960R4B1-F1
#
_entry.id   AF-A0A960R4B1-F1
#
_cell.length_a   1.000
_cell.length_b   1.000
_cell.length_c   1.000
_cell.angle_alpha   90.00
_cell.angle_beta   90.00
_cell.angle_gamma   90.00
#
_symmetry.space_group_name_H-M   'P 1'
#
loop_
_entity.id
_entity.type
_entity.pdbx_description
1 polymer ?
#
loop_
_entity_poly.entity_id
_entity_poly.type
_entity_poly.pdbx_seq_one_letter_code
_entity_poly.pdbx_strand_id
1 'polypeptide(L)'
;MRFRLASLPILLALAACDRSAAPPVVYSPKPTVGDLIETLRESDDTFRDVPFGEVIQSSTGKRVIPIDPGDEVDTEILDAIRRAIGQVLTRMNRADSLTNQESRINECSAHFEEALRHYLNAQPGIECELPRTLEGNLQRPGYPDLRLVHQPSGRVAYLDPKLVEEDALGSSLRTFYYTPAKETGKVLDDAHHLLIGIEHDGNSGRWKFLRWHLVDLSGFKVRLKAEFQADNRDIYRPELILESGEAEAPAKAQK
;
A
#
# COMPACT_ATOMS: atom_id res chain seq x y z
N MET A 1 75.71 37.13 -54.92
CA MET A 1 75.13 36.71 -53.63
C MET A 1 74.12 37.76 -53.19
N ARG A 2 72.84 37.57 -53.54
CA ARG A 2 71.67 38.36 -53.09
C ARG A 2 70.41 37.54 -53.39
N PHE A 3 69.51 37.56 -52.41
CA PHE A 3 68.47 36.58 -52.09
C PHE A 3 67.36 36.45 -53.16
N ARG A 4 66.91 35.21 -53.44
CA ARG A 4 65.62 34.93 -54.07
C ARG A 4 64.57 34.81 -52.97
N LEU A 5 63.53 35.66 -53.00
CA LEU A 5 62.31 35.49 -52.21
C LEU A 5 61.57 34.24 -52.73
N ALA A 6 61.28 33.30 -51.83
CA ALA A 6 60.34 32.21 -52.09
C ALA A 6 58.93 32.69 -51.68
N SER A 7 58.03 32.79 -52.66
CA SER A 7 56.61 33.03 -52.45
C SER A 7 55.92 31.74 -52.00
N LEU A 8 55.47 31.70 -50.74
CA LEU A 8 54.67 30.62 -50.16
C LEU A 8 53.18 30.87 -50.49
N PRO A 9 52.44 29.93 -51.10
CA PRO A 9 50.99 30.08 -51.25
C PRO A 9 50.30 29.79 -49.91
N ILE A 10 49.50 30.73 -49.45
CA ILE A 10 48.59 30.56 -48.29
C ILE A 10 47.40 29.72 -48.78
N LEU A 11 47.30 28.47 -48.32
CA LEU A 11 46.10 27.66 -48.50
C LEU A 11 45.03 28.12 -47.50
N LEU A 12 43.96 28.72 -47.99
CA LEU A 12 42.78 29.03 -47.20
C LEU A 12 41.98 27.74 -47.00
N ALA A 13 42.06 27.13 -45.82
CA ALA A 13 41.22 26.00 -45.45
C ALA A 13 39.79 26.50 -45.18
N LEU A 14 38.87 26.23 -46.09
CA LEU A 14 37.43 26.38 -45.86
C LEU A 14 37.00 25.32 -44.84
N ALA A 15 36.79 25.73 -43.60
CA ALA A 15 36.13 24.90 -42.60
C ALA A 15 34.67 24.68 -43.04
N ALA A 16 34.39 23.50 -43.59
CA ALA A 16 33.02 23.04 -43.80
C ALA A 16 32.37 22.90 -42.42
N CYS A 17 31.46 23.83 -42.08
CA CYS A 17 30.58 23.65 -40.94
C CYS A 17 29.60 22.52 -41.28
N ASP A 18 29.88 21.30 -40.81
CA ASP A 18 28.90 20.21 -40.81
C ASP A 18 27.71 20.64 -39.96
N ARG A 19 26.64 21.09 -40.62
CA ARG A 19 25.32 21.21 -40.00
C ARG A 19 24.84 19.79 -39.72
N SER A 20 25.10 19.30 -38.52
CA SER A 20 24.43 18.11 -38.00
C SER A 20 22.92 18.33 -38.12
N ALA A 21 22.26 17.51 -38.94
CA ALA A 21 20.81 17.53 -39.05
C ALA A 21 20.22 17.33 -37.65
N ALA A 22 19.25 18.17 -37.28
CA ALA A 22 18.50 17.95 -36.04
C ALA A 22 17.86 16.54 -36.11
N PRO A 23 17.89 15.76 -35.01
CA PRO A 23 17.25 14.45 -35.01
C PRO A 23 15.77 14.61 -35.38
N PRO A 24 15.21 13.67 -36.16
CA PRO A 24 13.81 13.74 -36.55
C PRO A 24 12.94 13.80 -35.29
N VAL A 25 12.09 14.81 -35.21
CA VAL A 25 11.07 14.89 -34.17
C VAL A 25 10.06 13.78 -34.45
N VAL A 26 10.20 12.67 -33.74
CA VAL A 26 9.24 11.57 -33.80
C VAL A 26 7.98 12.03 -33.08
N TYR A 27 6.96 12.42 -33.84
CA TYR A 27 5.62 12.63 -33.31
C TYR A 27 5.01 11.26 -33.02
N SER A 28 5.07 10.83 -31.77
CA SER A 28 4.22 9.72 -31.33
C SER A 28 2.77 10.23 -31.29
N PRO A 29 1.81 9.55 -31.96
CA PRO A 29 0.40 9.92 -31.83
C PRO A 29 -0.04 9.84 -30.37
N LYS A 30 -1.02 10.66 -29.98
CA LYS A 30 -1.60 10.56 -28.63
C LYS A 30 -2.17 9.15 -28.44
N PRO A 31 -1.84 8.46 -27.33
CA PRO A 31 -2.35 7.12 -27.09
C PRO A 31 -3.87 7.11 -27.02
N THR A 32 -4.47 6.11 -27.64
CA THR A 32 -5.92 5.87 -27.64
C THR A 32 -6.35 5.09 -26.39
N VAL A 33 -7.67 5.01 -26.16
CA VAL A 33 -8.21 4.10 -25.13
C VAL A 33 -7.89 2.64 -25.45
N GLY A 34 -7.85 2.27 -26.73
CA GLY A 34 -7.42 0.94 -27.17
C GLY A 34 -5.98 0.64 -26.77
N ASP A 35 -5.06 1.59 -27.00
CA ASP A 35 -3.65 1.45 -26.61
C ASP A 35 -3.50 1.33 -25.09
N LEU A 36 -4.31 2.07 -24.32
CA LEU A 36 -4.36 1.94 -22.87
C LEU A 36 -4.83 0.54 -22.46
N ILE A 37 -5.92 0.03 -23.04
CA ILE A 37 -6.45 -1.30 -22.70
C ILE A 37 -5.41 -2.38 -22.98
N GLU A 38 -4.74 -2.35 -24.13
CA GLU A 38 -3.67 -3.31 -24.44
C GLU A 38 -2.50 -3.19 -23.45
N THR A 39 -2.08 -1.97 -23.11
CA THR A 39 -1.06 -1.74 -22.07
C THR A 39 -1.49 -2.32 -20.72
N LEU A 40 -2.74 -2.14 -20.30
CA LEU A 40 -3.25 -2.69 -19.04
C LEU A 40 -3.29 -4.22 -19.06
N ARG A 41 -3.67 -4.83 -20.19
CA ARG A 41 -3.66 -6.29 -20.36
C ARG A 41 -2.25 -6.86 -20.27
N GLU A 42 -1.28 -6.24 -20.93
CA GLU A 42 0.13 -6.65 -20.86
C GLU A 42 0.72 -6.42 -19.45
N SER A 43 0.27 -5.37 -18.76
CA SER A 43 0.71 -5.05 -17.40
C SER A 43 0.30 -6.10 -16.37
N ASP A 44 -0.90 -6.67 -16.48
CA ASP A 44 -1.41 -7.72 -15.59
C ASP A 44 -0.58 -9.02 -15.65
N ASP A 45 0.08 -9.29 -16.77
CA ASP A 45 1.02 -10.42 -16.92
C ASP A 45 2.45 -10.03 -16.51
N THR A 46 2.88 -8.81 -16.83
CA THR A 46 4.25 -8.34 -16.59
C THR A 46 4.53 -8.08 -15.10
N PHE A 47 3.56 -7.54 -14.37
CA PHE A 47 3.73 -7.10 -12.98
C PHE A 47 3.07 -8.07 -11.99
N ARG A 48 3.37 -9.37 -12.09
CA ARG A 48 2.85 -10.39 -11.15
C ARG A 48 3.71 -10.63 -9.90
N ASP A 49 5.01 -10.40 -10.02
CA ASP A 49 6.02 -10.75 -9.02
C ASP A 49 6.90 -9.54 -8.64
N VAL A 50 6.26 -8.38 -8.45
CA VAL A 50 6.96 -7.13 -8.18
C VAL A 50 7.40 -7.08 -6.71
N PRO A 51 8.69 -6.89 -6.39
CA PRO A 51 9.12 -6.76 -5.01
C PRO A 51 8.45 -5.57 -4.32
N PHE A 52 7.77 -5.81 -3.19
CA PHE A 52 7.04 -4.78 -2.47
C PHE A 52 7.96 -3.63 -2.01
N GLY A 53 9.19 -3.96 -1.59
CA GLY A 53 10.21 -2.98 -1.26
C GLY A 53 10.53 -2.01 -2.40
N GLU A 54 10.58 -2.48 -3.65
CA GLU A 54 10.79 -1.63 -4.83
C GLU A 54 9.58 -0.73 -5.09
N VAL A 55 8.37 -1.23 -4.88
CA VAL A 55 7.14 -0.44 -4.99
C VAL A 55 7.14 0.70 -3.97
N ILE A 56 7.48 0.42 -2.71
CA ILE A 56 7.59 1.44 -1.65
C ILE A 56 8.68 2.46 -1.98
N GLN A 57 9.88 1.99 -2.34
CA GLN A 57 11.00 2.87 -2.69
C GLN A 57 10.68 3.78 -3.88
N SER A 58 10.05 3.24 -4.92
CA SER A 58 9.71 4.00 -6.13
C SER A 58 8.58 4.99 -5.91
N SER A 59 7.64 4.69 -5.01
CA SER A 59 6.48 5.56 -4.76
C SER A 59 6.69 6.59 -3.66
N THR A 60 7.59 6.34 -2.70
CA THR A 60 7.76 7.17 -1.49
C THR A 60 9.19 7.65 -1.26
N GLY A 61 10.17 7.03 -1.92
CA GLY A 61 11.59 7.25 -1.64
C GLY A 61 12.11 6.54 -0.39
N LYS A 62 11.27 5.77 0.32
CA LYS A 62 11.61 5.08 1.57
C LYS A 62 11.92 3.59 1.36
N ARG A 63 12.70 3.02 2.28
CA ARG A 63 13.11 1.61 2.23
C ARG A 63 12.29 0.73 3.16
N VAL A 64 11.96 -0.46 2.65
CA VAL A 64 11.51 -1.58 3.47
C VAL A 64 12.74 -2.31 4.01
N ILE A 65 12.97 -2.24 5.31
CA ILE A 65 14.10 -2.84 6.01
C ILE A 65 13.68 -4.24 6.50
N PRO A 66 14.41 -5.32 6.14
CA PRO A 66 14.17 -6.65 6.70
C PRO A 66 14.31 -6.64 8.22
N ILE A 67 13.45 -7.37 8.92
CA ILE A 67 13.59 -7.55 10.36
C ILE A 67 14.70 -8.57 10.64
N ASP A 68 15.58 -8.29 11.60
CA ASP A 68 16.66 -9.16 12.01
C ASP A 68 16.42 -9.69 13.44
N PRO A 69 15.96 -10.94 13.60
CA PRO A 69 15.79 -11.54 14.93
C PRO A 69 17.08 -11.68 15.74
N GLY A 70 18.26 -11.47 15.14
CA GLY A 70 19.55 -11.41 15.84
C GLY A 70 19.88 -10.03 16.42
N ASP A 71 19.18 -8.98 15.99
CA ASP A 71 19.33 -7.62 16.53
C ASP A 71 18.46 -7.44 17.79
N GLU A 72 19.04 -6.81 18.82
CA GLU A 72 18.40 -6.64 20.13
C GLU A 72 17.13 -5.77 20.05
N VAL A 73 17.18 -4.67 19.30
CA VAL A 73 16.05 -3.74 19.14
C VAL A 73 14.93 -4.39 18.32
N ASP A 74 15.27 -5.15 17.29
CA ASP A 74 14.26 -5.89 16.50
C ASP A 74 13.60 -6.97 17.34
N THR A 75 14.36 -7.65 18.19
CA THR A 75 13.83 -8.61 19.15
C THR A 75 12.85 -7.93 20.12
N GLU A 76 13.18 -6.74 20.65
CA GLU A 76 12.28 -5.98 21.52
C GLU A 76 10.97 -5.57 20.82
N ILE A 77 11.04 -5.14 19.55
CA ILE A 77 9.87 -4.83 18.72
C ILE A 77 9.01 -6.08 18.51
N LEU A 78 9.61 -7.20 18.11
CA LEU A 78 8.92 -8.47 17.87
C LEU A 78 8.22 -8.97 19.14
N ASP A 79 8.91 -8.87 20.27
CA ASP A 79 8.39 -9.24 21.59
C ASP A 79 7.22 -8.36 22.02
N ALA A 80 7.29 -7.05 21.74
CA ALA A 80 6.21 -6.12 22.02
C ALA A 80 4.95 -6.45 21.21
N ILE A 81 5.11 -6.72 19.92
CA ILE A 81 4.03 -7.16 19.03
C ILE A 81 3.43 -8.48 19.52
N ARG A 82 4.27 -9.47 19.86
CA ARG A 82 3.85 -10.78 20.36
C ARG A 82 3.00 -10.68 21.63
N ARG A 83 3.43 -9.86 22.60
CA ARG A 83 2.67 -9.62 23.83
C ARG A 83 1.34 -8.92 23.55
N ALA A 84 1.36 -7.89 22.69
CA ALA A 84 0.16 -7.13 22.35
C ALA A 84 -0.89 -8.00 21.65
N ILE A 85 -0.52 -8.75 20.60
CA ILE A 85 -1.49 -9.61 19.89
C ILE A 85 -2.04 -10.72 20.79
N GLY A 86 -1.24 -11.28 21.70
CA GLY A 86 -1.71 -12.25 22.69
C GLY A 86 -2.79 -11.68 23.62
N GLN A 87 -2.62 -10.42 24.08
CA GLN A 87 -3.63 -9.70 24.88
C GLN A 87 -4.89 -9.40 24.06
N VAL A 88 -4.73 -8.97 22.81
CA VAL A 88 -5.86 -8.72 21.90
C VAL A 88 -6.67 -9.98 21.67
N LEU A 89 -6.04 -11.09 21.31
CA LEU A 89 -6.74 -12.36 21.09
C LEU A 89 -7.47 -12.84 22.35
N THR A 90 -6.83 -12.70 23.52
CA THR A 90 -7.47 -13.01 24.81
C THR A 90 -8.71 -12.15 25.02
N ARG A 91 -8.64 -10.84 24.74
CA ARG A 91 -9.76 -9.90 24.90
C ARG A 91 -10.89 -10.14 23.90
N MET A 92 -10.56 -10.37 22.64
CA MET A 92 -11.52 -10.49 21.54
C MET A 92 -12.26 -11.83 21.53
N ASN A 93 -11.70 -12.87 22.16
CA ASN A 93 -12.36 -14.17 22.31
C ASN A 93 -13.24 -14.29 23.56
N ARG A 94 -13.37 -13.24 24.37
CA ARG A 94 -14.28 -13.26 25.52
C ARG A 94 -15.73 -13.24 25.06
N ALA A 95 -16.62 -13.83 25.86
CA ALA A 95 -18.07 -13.80 25.59
C ALA A 95 -18.64 -12.37 25.49
N ASP A 96 -18.06 -11.42 26.23
CA ASP A 96 -18.41 -10.00 26.25
C ASP A 96 -17.61 -9.16 25.23
N SER A 97 -16.98 -9.78 24.23
CA SER A 97 -16.26 -9.05 23.19
C SER A 97 -17.19 -8.23 22.31
N LEU A 98 -16.73 -7.03 21.93
CA LEU A 98 -17.42 -6.16 20.96
C LEU A 98 -17.55 -6.85 19.60
N THR A 99 -16.59 -7.71 19.24
CA THR A 99 -16.63 -8.49 17.99
C THR A 99 -17.86 -9.40 17.89
N ASN A 100 -18.43 -9.85 19.02
CA ASN A 100 -19.65 -10.67 19.02
C ASN A 100 -20.92 -9.87 18.66
N GLN A 101 -20.82 -8.55 18.54
CA GLN A 101 -21.91 -7.68 18.10
C GLN A 101 -21.82 -7.38 16.59
N GLU A 102 -20.72 -7.74 15.94
CA GLU A 102 -20.45 -7.41 14.55
C GLU A 102 -20.88 -8.53 13.60
N SER A 103 -21.78 -8.18 12.67
CA SER A 103 -22.21 -9.10 11.61
C SER A 103 -21.21 -9.23 10.46
N ARG A 104 -20.34 -8.23 10.28
CA ARG A 104 -19.33 -8.18 9.21
C ARG A 104 -17.93 -8.19 9.81
N ILE A 105 -17.08 -9.07 9.29
CA ILE A 105 -15.70 -9.19 9.75
C ILE A 105 -14.90 -7.88 9.61
N ASN A 106 -15.22 -7.06 8.61
CA ASN A 106 -14.53 -5.78 8.39
C ASN A 106 -14.70 -4.81 9.58
N GLU A 107 -15.81 -4.88 10.32
CA GLU A 107 -16.01 -4.06 11.51
C GLU A 107 -15.15 -4.57 12.68
N CYS A 108 -14.88 -5.89 12.73
CA CYS A 108 -13.92 -6.46 13.67
C CYS A 108 -12.50 -5.92 13.45
N SER A 109 -12.09 -5.65 12.20
CA SER A 109 -10.74 -5.14 11.91
C SER A 109 -10.41 -3.85 12.66
N ALA A 110 -11.35 -2.90 12.71
CA ALA A 110 -11.18 -1.65 13.44
C ALA A 110 -10.98 -1.87 14.96
N HIS A 111 -11.71 -2.83 15.55
CA HIS A 111 -11.54 -3.21 16.95
C HIS A 111 -10.15 -3.81 17.21
N PHE A 112 -9.59 -4.58 16.27
CA PHE A 112 -8.25 -5.13 16.37
C PHE A 112 -7.16 -4.04 16.28
N GLU A 113 -7.28 -3.12 15.34
CA GLU A 113 -6.35 -1.99 15.21
C GLU A 113 -6.31 -1.14 16.48
N GLU A 114 -7.48 -0.82 17.05
CA GLU A 114 -7.57 -0.05 18.29
C GLU A 114 -7.00 -0.80 19.49
N ALA A 115 -7.32 -2.09 19.63
CA ALA A 115 -6.81 -2.89 20.73
C ALA A 115 -5.30 -3.14 20.63
N LEU A 116 -4.76 -3.40 19.43
CA LEU A 116 -3.32 -3.52 19.21
C LEU A 116 -2.61 -2.23 19.62
N ARG A 117 -3.10 -1.09 19.14
CA ARG A 117 -2.55 0.22 19.52
C ARG A 117 -2.56 0.40 21.03
N HIS A 118 -3.66 0.07 21.70
CA HIS A 118 -3.76 0.17 23.16
C HIS A 118 -2.70 -0.67 23.89
N TYR A 119 -2.59 -1.97 23.58
CA TYR A 119 -1.65 -2.87 24.26
C TYR A 119 -0.18 -2.63 23.88
N LEU A 120 0.09 -2.07 22.70
CA LEU A 120 1.43 -1.65 22.32
C LEU A 120 1.87 -0.43 23.13
N ASN A 121 1.04 0.62 23.23
CA ASN A 121 1.36 1.82 24.02
C ASN A 121 1.41 1.57 25.54
N ALA A 122 0.87 0.45 26.02
CA ALA A 122 1.00 0.05 27.42
C ALA A 122 2.42 -0.48 27.77
N GLN A 123 3.27 -0.73 26.78
CA GLN A 123 4.61 -1.27 26.97
C GLN A 123 5.66 -0.15 27.05
N PRO A 124 6.58 -0.18 28.04
CA PRO A 124 7.62 0.84 28.15
C PRO A 124 8.48 0.93 26.89
N GLY A 125 8.78 2.16 26.45
CA GLY A 125 9.64 2.40 25.28
C GLY A 125 8.99 2.12 23.93
N ILE A 126 7.70 1.78 23.89
CA ILE A 126 6.94 1.55 22.65
C ILE A 126 5.89 2.64 22.50
N GLU A 127 5.90 3.28 21.34
CA GLU A 127 4.85 4.19 20.91
C GLU A 127 4.17 3.61 19.68
N CYS A 128 2.84 3.62 19.64
CA CYS A 128 2.10 3.15 18.48
C CYS A 128 0.96 4.12 18.15
N GLU A 129 0.99 4.69 16.95
CA GLU A 129 -0.01 5.66 16.51
C GLU A 129 -0.61 5.26 15.17
N LEU A 130 -1.69 5.95 14.79
CA LEU A 130 -2.15 5.96 13.41
C LEU A 130 -1.12 6.73 12.56
N PRO A 131 -0.67 6.18 11.42
CA PRO A 131 0.25 6.89 10.55
C PRO A 131 -0.35 8.20 10.05
N ARG A 132 0.48 9.24 10.02
CA ARG A 132 0.11 10.55 9.46
C ARG A 132 0.42 10.58 7.98
N THR A 133 -0.35 11.36 7.23
CA THR A 133 -0.01 11.66 5.84
C THR A 133 1.23 12.55 5.78
N LEU A 134 1.78 12.73 4.57
CA LEU A 134 2.89 13.65 4.32
C LEU A 134 2.60 15.08 4.83
N GLU A 135 1.34 15.52 4.78
CA GLU A 135 0.88 16.82 5.26
C GLU A 135 0.68 16.88 6.79
N GLY A 136 0.89 15.77 7.50
CA GLY A 136 0.69 15.65 8.94
C GLY A 136 -0.76 15.34 9.36
N ASN A 137 -1.67 15.22 8.39
CA ASN A 137 -3.08 14.92 8.63
C ASN A 137 -3.27 13.46 9.08
N LEU A 138 -4.25 13.22 9.94
CA LEU A 138 -4.67 11.86 10.27
C LEU A 138 -5.56 11.33 9.15
N GLN A 139 -5.18 10.19 8.58
CA GLN A 139 -5.99 9.48 7.60
C GLN A 139 -6.07 8.00 7.97
N ARG A 140 -7.27 7.55 8.37
CA ARG A 140 -7.51 6.14 8.72
C ARG A 140 -7.35 5.23 7.48
N PRO A 141 -8.02 5.49 6.34
CA PRO A 141 -7.95 4.57 5.20
C PRO A 141 -6.56 4.54 4.54
N GLY A 142 -6.21 3.35 4.04
CA GLY A 142 -5.01 3.09 3.26
C GLY A 142 -3.88 2.50 4.09
N TYR A 143 -2.84 2.03 3.41
CA TYR A 143 -1.68 1.42 4.06
C TYR A 143 -0.65 2.47 4.51
N PRO A 144 0.04 2.29 5.66
CA PRO A 144 -0.18 1.25 6.66
C PRO A 144 -1.26 1.63 7.68
N ASP A 145 -1.74 0.65 8.47
CA ASP A 145 -2.77 0.89 9.49
C ASP A 145 -2.18 1.47 10.78
N LEU A 146 -1.01 1.00 11.22
CA LEU A 146 -0.33 1.44 12.45
C LEU A 146 1.15 1.77 12.20
N ARG A 147 1.67 2.74 12.94
CA ARG A 147 3.10 3.09 13.01
C ARG A 147 3.59 2.88 14.43
N LEU A 148 4.48 1.92 14.62
CA LEU A 148 5.18 1.63 15.87
C LEU A 148 6.55 2.29 15.86
N VAL A 149 6.94 2.91 16.98
CA VAL A 149 8.28 3.43 17.23
C VAL A 149 8.84 2.79 18.49
N HIS A 150 10.01 2.18 18.35
CA HIS A 150 10.84 1.84 19.49
C HIS A 150 11.57 3.11 19.96
N GLN A 151 11.03 3.78 20.98
CA GLN A 151 11.46 5.10 21.42
C GLN A 151 12.95 5.19 21.78
N PRO A 152 13.58 4.20 22.45
CA PRO A 152 15.00 4.28 22.80
C PRO A 152 15.94 4.33 21.58
N SER A 153 15.59 3.65 20.49
CA SER A 153 16.43 3.60 19.27
C SER A 153 15.94 4.50 18.14
N GLY A 154 14.68 4.94 18.20
CA GLY A 154 13.99 5.62 17.11
C GLY A 154 13.60 4.72 15.94
N ARG A 155 13.78 3.39 16.05
CA ARG A 155 13.46 2.45 14.97
C ARG A 155 11.95 2.34 14.77
N VAL A 156 11.53 2.29 13.50
CA VAL A 156 10.12 2.31 13.10
C VAL A 156 9.72 0.97 12.50
N ALA A 157 8.52 0.51 12.86
CA ALA A 157 7.84 -0.60 12.20
C ALA A 157 6.42 -0.20 11.83
N TYR A 158 6.03 -0.40 10.58
CA TYR A 158 4.64 -0.28 10.14
C TYR A 158 3.94 -1.63 10.33
N LEU A 159 2.75 -1.61 10.94
CA LEU A 159 1.94 -2.81 11.16
C LEU A 159 0.63 -2.72 10.38
N ASP A 160 0.25 -3.85 9.77
CA ASP A 160 -0.99 -3.99 9.00
C ASP A 160 -1.71 -5.26 9.48
N PRO A 161 -2.63 -5.17 10.46
CA PRO A 161 -3.41 -6.32 10.90
C PRO A 161 -4.44 -6.71 9.84
N LYS A 162 -4.64 -8.00 9.65
CA LYS A 162 -5.61 -8.54 8.70
C LYS A 162 -6.32 -9.76 9.28
N LEU A 163 -7.64 -9.72 9.25
CA LEU A 163 -8.49 -10.85 9.61
C LEU A 163 -8.64 -11.76 8.39
N VAL A 164 -8.44 -13.07 8.58
CA VAL A 164 -8.50 -14.08 7.53
C VAL A 164 -9.28 -15.29 8.04
N GLU A 165 -10.09 -15.90 7.19
CA GLU A 165 -10.77 -17.15 7.55
C GLU A 165 -9.76 -18.31 7.61
N GLU A 166 -9.91 -19.24 8.55
CA GLU A 166 -8.92 -20.32 8.77
C GLU A 166 -8.63 -21.15 7.51
N ASP A 167 -9.65 -21.39 6.69
CA ASP A 167 -9.54 -22.16 5.44
C ASP A 167 -9.09 -21.30 4.24
N ALA A 168 -8.87 -19.99 4.44
CA ALA A 168 -8.54 -19.04 3.38
C ALA A 168 -7.05 -18.64 3.33
N LEU A 169 -6.18 -19.22 4.16
CA LEU A 169 -4.74 -18.89 4.16
C LEU A 169 -4.05 -19.14 2.80
N GLY A 170 -4.49 -20.17 2.06
CA GLY A 170 -4.01 -20.48 0.71
C GLY A 170 -4.81 -19.80 -0.42
N SER A 171 -5.76 -18.92 -0.08
CA SER A 171 -6.63 -18.29 -1.06
C SER A 171 -5.90 -17.28 -1.94
N SER A 172 -6.36 -17.14 -3.19
CA SER A 172 -5.89 -16.11 -4.12
C SER A 172 -6.65 -14.78 -3.99
N LEU A 173 -7.62 -14.71 -3.07
CA LEU A 173 -8.34 -13.49 -2.76
C LEU A 173 -7.38 -12.43 -2.21
N ARG A 174 -7.55 -11.20 -2.68
CA ARG A 174 -6.70 -10.07 -2.30
C ARG A 174 -6.99 -9.68 -0.84
N THR A 175 -6.02 -9.88 0.03
CA THR A 175 -6.05 -9.50 1.46
C THR A 175 -5.19 -8.27 1.76
N PHE A 176 -4.18 -8.01 0.94
CA PHE A 176 -3.29 -6.86 1.03
C PHE A 176 -3.45 -5.92 -0.16
N TYR A 177 -3.43 -4.61 0.13
CA TYR A 177 -3.66 -3.55 -0.85
C TYR A 177 -2.73 -2.39 -0.55
N TYR A 178 -1.97 -1.96 -1.56
CA TYR A 178 -1.20 -0.73 -1.50
C TYR A 178 -1.50 0.11 -2.73
N THR A 179 -1.87 1.37 -2.51
CA THR A 179 -2.09 2.35 -3.56
C THR A 179 -1.09 3.47 -3.37
N PRO A 180 -0.11 3.64 -4.29
CA PRO A 180 0.79 4.78 -4.28
C PRO A 180 0.01 6.10 -4.28
N ALA A 181 0.28 6.97 -3.32
CA ALA A 181 -0.34 8.28 -3.24
C ALA A 181 0.72 9.36 -3.01
N LYS A 182 0.65 10.44 -3.79
CA LYS A 182 1.63 11.53 -3.72
C LYS A 182 1.49 12.40 -2.48
N GLU A 183 0.25 12.75 -2.12
CA GLU A 183 -0.03 13.71 -1.02
C GLU A 183 -0.59 12.99 0.22
N THR A 184 -1.37 11.93 0.02
CA THR A 184 -2.00 11.16 1.10
C THR A 184 -1.21 9.91 1.51
N GLY A 185 0.04 9.80 1.04
CA GLY A 185 0.95 8.70 1.40
C GLY A 185 1.31 8.73 2.89
N LYS A 186 1.32 7.54 3.51
CA LYS A 186 1.52 7.36 4.97
C LYS A 186 2.86 6.71 5.34
N VAL A 187 3.64 6.27 4.36
CA VAL A 187 4.98 5.68 4.57
C VAL A 187 6.01 6.80 4.46
N LEU A 188 6.54 7.24 5.61
CA LEU A 188 7.42 8.40 5.74
C LEU A 188 8.82 8.07 6.29
N ASP A 189 9.02 6.83 6.73
CA ASP A 189 10.25 6.34 7.37
C ASP A 189 10.85 5.18 6.57
N ASP A 190 12.19 5.05 6.60
CA ASP A 190 12.81 3.77 6.31
C ASP A 190 12.53 2.84 7.51
N ALA A 191 11.80 1.75 7.30
CA ALA A 191 11.18 1.02 8.40
C ALA A 191 11.03 -0.48 8.10
N HIS A 192 10.73 -1.26 9.14
CA HIS A 192 10.18 -2.61 8.96
C HIS A 192 8.72 -2.50 8.52
N HIS A 193 8.29 -3.41 7.66
CA HIS A 193 6.90 -3.50 7.22
C HIS A 193 6.39 -4.89 7.59
N LEU A 194 5.50 -4.96 8.56
CA LEU A 194 5.01 -6.23 9.12
C LEU A 194 3.49 -6.34 8.93
N LEU A 195 3.03 -7.54 8.60
CA LEU A 195 1.60 -7.89 8.55
C LEU A 195 1.28 -8.86 9.69
N ILE A 196 0.16 -8.62 10.37
CA ILE A 196 -0.36 -9.52 11.41
C ILE A 196 -1.61 -10.21 10.87
N GLY A 197 -1.45 -11.43 10.36
CA GLY A 197 -2.58 -12.24 9.88
C GLY A 197 -3.24 -12.94 11.05
N ILE A 198 -4.54 -12.77 11.24
CA ILE A 198 -5.29 -13.28 12.39
C ILE A 198 -6.45 -14.13 11.88
N GLU A 199 -6.40 -15.43 12.19
CA GLU A 199 -7.37 -16.40 11.71
C GLU A 199 -8.68 -16.33 12.49
N HIS A 200 -9.81 -16.43 11.79
CA HIS A 200 -11.15 -16.57 12.37
C HIS A 200 -11.92 -17.79 11.85
N ASP A 201 -12.89 -18.27 12.64
CA ASP A 201 -13.71 -19.46 12.36
C ASP A 201 -14.85 -19.25 11.36
N GLY A 202 -15.06 -18.03 10.85
CA GLY A 202 -16.09 -17.75 9.84
C GLY A 202 -17.51 -17.64 10.42
N ASN A 203 -17.69 -17.84 11.73
CA ASN A 203 -18.99 -17.88 12.38
C ASN A 203 -19.52 -16.46 12.64
N SER A 204 -20.22 -15.91 11.64
CA SER A 204 -20.72 -14.54 11.65
C SER A 204 -21.53 -14.20 12.91
N GLY A 205 -21.18 -13.09 13.57
CA GLY A 205 -21.80 -12.64 14.82
C GLY A 205 -21.36 -13.38 16.09
N ARG A 206 -20.51 -14.41 15.98
CA ARG A 206 -19.88 -15.11 17.11
C ARG A 206 -18.47 -15.57 16.74
N TRP A 207 -17.68 -14.62 16.26
CA TRP A 207 -16.33 -14.87 15.77
C TRP A 207 -15.45 -15.48 16.86
N LYS A 208 -14.73 -16.54 16.50
CA LYS A 208 -13.58 -16.99 17.28
C LYS A 208 -12.31 -16.72 16.51
N PHE A 209 -11.32 -16.15 17.18
CA PHE A 209 -10.00 -15.89 16.64
C PHE A 209 -9.04 -16.97 17.11
N LEU A 210 -8.39 -17.65 16.17
CA LEU A 210 -7.80 -18.96 16.42
C LEU A 210 -6.29 -18.91 16.57
N ARG A 211 -5.61 -18.34 15.56
CA ARG A 211 -4.15 -18.25 15.46
C ARG A 211 -3.76 -16.91 14.86
N TRP A 212 -2.49 -16.56 14.97
CA TRP A 212 -1.93 -15.38 14.33
C TRP A 212 -0.55 -15.67 13.73
N HIS A 213 -0.22 -14.93 12.67
CA HIS A 213 1.04 -15.00 11.95
C HIS A 213 1.63 -13.60 11.84
N LEU A 214 2.92 -13.46 12.17
CA LEU A 214 3.66 -12.23 11.90
C LEU A 214 4.49 -12.43 10.65
N VAL A 215 4.27 -11.58 9.65
CA VAL A 215 4.90 -11.69 8.34
C VAL A 215 5.76 -10.47 8.10
N ASP A 216 7.04 -10.68 7.80
CA ASP A 216 7.91 -9.63 7.28
C ASP A 216 7.65 -9.43 5.78
N LEU A 217 7.32 -8.19 5.39
CA LEU A 217 7.02 -7.82 4.02
C LEU A 217 8.26 -7.42 3.21
N SER A 218 9.47 -7.50 3.78
CA SER A 218 10.72 -7.18 3.08
C SER A 218 10.99 -8.06 1.86
N GLY A 219 10.65 -9.35 1.94
CA GLY A 219 10.71 -10.31 0.84
C GLY A 219 9.40 -10.47 0.05
N PHE A 220 8.35 -9.73 0.42
CA PHE A 220 7.02 -9.89 -0.15
C PHE A 220 6.96 -9.39 -1.60
N LYS A 221 6.23 -10.12 -2.46
CA LYS A 221 5.98 -9.75 -3.85
C LYS A 221 4.50 -9.48 -4.05
N VAL A 222 4.21 -8.39 -4.75
CA VAL A 222 2.86 -7.98 -5.11
C VAL A 222 2.64 -8.11 -6.60
N ARG A 223 1.37 -8.23 -6.98
CA ARG A 223 0.92 -8.08 -8.36
C ARG A 223 0.21 -6.75 -8.56
N LEU A 224 0.42 -6.10 -9.70
CA LEU A 224 -0.44 -5.02 -10.15
C LEU A 224 -1.76 -5.61 -10.65
N LYS A 225 -2.86 -4.96 -10.28
CA LYS A 225 -4.18 -5.23 -10.86
C LYS A 225 -4.74 -3.91 -11.34
N ALA A 226 -4.85 -3.74 -12.65
CA ALA A 226 -5.48 -2.55 -13.22
C ALA A 226 -7.00 -2.70 -13.24
N GLU A 227 -7.73 -1.68 -12.80
CA GLU A 227 -9.20 -1.67 -12.87
C GLU A 227 -9.74 -0.26 -13.17
N PHE A 228 -10.79 -0.19 -13.98
CA PHE A 228 -11.58 1.03 -14.17
C PHE A 228 -12.54 1.18 -12.99
N GLN A 229 -12.64 2.38 -12.44
CA GLN A 229 -13.44 2.70 -11.27
C GLN A 229 -14.37 3.88 -11.59
N ALA A 230 -15.52 3.93 -10.92
CA ALA A 230 -16.45 5.06 -10.93
C ALA A 230 -17.05 5.20 -9.53
N ASP A 231 -17.22 6.43 -9.05
CA ASP A 231 -17.87 6.67 -7.76
C ASP A 231 -19.40 6.89 -7.93
N ASN A 232 -20.12 7.04 -6.81
CA ASN A 232 -21.56 7.29 -6.86
C ASN A 232 -21.91 8.59 -7.60
N ARG A 233 -21.03 9.60 -7.60
CA ARG A 233 -21.25 10.88 -8.27
C ARG A 233 -21.13 10.72 -9.78
N ASP A 234 -20.23 9.86 -10.24
CA ASP A 234 -20.07 9.53 -11.65
C ASP A 234 -21.28 8.76 -12.19
N ILE A 235 -21.78 7.78 -11.41
CA ILE A 235 -22.87 6.89 -11.82
C ILE A 235 -24.23 7.63 -11.86
N TYR A 236 -24.53 8.45 -10.85
CA TYR A 236 -25.86 9.07 -10.68
C TYR A 236 -25.97 10.50 -11.23
N ARG A 237 -25.25 10.80 -12.32
CA ARG A 237 -25.41 12.08 -13.03
C ARG A 237 -26.81 12.15 -13.66
N PRO A 238 -27.53 13.29 -13.59
CA PRO A 238 -28.90 13.40 -14.09
C PRO A 238 -29.07 12.95 -15.55
N GLU A 239 -28.08 13.22 -16.40
CA GLU A 239 -28.07 12.84 -17.82
C GLU A 239 -27.90 11.34 -18.09
N LEU A 240 -27.46 10.55 -17.11
CA LEU A 240 -27.31 9.09 -17.21
C LEU A 240 -28.51 8.33 -16.64
N ILE A 241 -29.36 9.00 -15.86
CA ILE A 241 -30.54 8.39 -15.21
C ILE A 241 -31.68 8.33 -16.22
N LEU A 242 -32.10 7.11 -16.59
CA LEU A 242 -33.21 6.88 -17.52
C LEU A 242 -34.58 7.01 -16.84
N GLU A 243 -34.68 6.58 -15.58
CA GLU A 243 -35.91 6.61 -14.77
C GLU A 243 -35.55 6.64 -13.28
N SER A 244 -36.45 7.16 -12.45
CA SER A 244 -36.35 7.11 -10.99
C SER A 244 -37.71 6.75 -10.41
N GLY A 245 -37.73 6.01 -9.31
CA GLY A 245 -38.96 5.59 -8.63
C GLY A 245 -38.80 5.58 -7.13
N GLU A 246 -39.93 5.54 -6.42
CA GLU A 246 -39.98 5.36 -4.96
C GLU A 246 -40.36 3.92 -4.63
N ALA A 247 -39.91 3.43 -3.47
CA ALA A 247 -40.32 2.10 -3.01
C ALA A 247 -41.82 2.07 -2.74
N GLU A 248 -42.52 1.04 -3.24
CA GLU A 248 -43.92 0.83 -2.88
C GLU A 248 -44.04 0.60 -1.37
N ALA A 249 -44.96 1.32 -0.72
CA ALA A 249 -45.23 1.10 0.69
C ALA A 249 -45.73 -0.33 0.90
N PRO A 250 -45.24 -1.05 1.92
CA PRO A 250 -45.67 -2.42 2.17
C PRO A 250 -47.18 -2.46 2.37
N ALA A 251 -47.86 -3.35 1.66
CA ALA A 251 -49.30 -3.53 1.76
C ALA A 251 -49.67 -3.74 3.24
N LYS A 252 -50.59 -2.93 3.76
CA LYS A 252 -51.07 -3.06 5.13
C LYS A 252 -51.64 -4.47 5.30
N ALA A 253 -51.05 -5.25 6.21
CA ALA A 253 -51.59 -6.55 6.59
C ALA A 253 -53.06 -6.37 7.01
N GLN A 254 -53.98 -7.05 6.30
CA GLN A 254 -55.37 -7.14 6.71
C GLN A 254 -55.40 -7.84 8.08
N LYS A 255 -55.80 -7.10 9.11
CA LYS A 255 -56.11 -7.64 10.44
C LYS A 255 -57.44 -8.37 10.40
#